data_AF-A0A4T1ZYQ3-F1
#
_entry.id   AF-A0A4T1ZYQ3-F1
#
_cell.length_a   1.000
_cell.length_b   1.000
_cell.length_c   1.000
_cell.angle_alpha   90.00
_cell.angle_beta   90.00
_cell.angle_gamma   90.00
#
_symmetry.space_group_name_H-M   'P 1'
#
loop_
_entity.id
_entity.type
_entity.pdbx_description
1 polymer ?
#
loop_
_entity_poly.entity_id
_entity_poly.type
_entity_poly.pdbx_seq_one_letter_code
_entity_poly.pdbx_strand_id
1 'polypeptide(L)'
;MVLLSACSSVAPPQPNPEIEPIRFLLSFDDGPSASTSSNPTAQILDTLMNNPVQPEIKALFFVQTRAAAAGGSVQGQALLQRQQREGHLLGFHTATPGHANHRFLSPAALEQSLKDGVSDLTAISGIAPRLVRPPFWNYDERTFEAYQAHGLRLLLTDLSANDGKTWGINGSLRRRSNLRDQLARAAQQINVGALPAVDGVIPVVVTFHDLNPYTARHMQEYLQILMDVAEDVGLATDKQPFYDNRDALQRAALRRALGDPQQYARLPGLWNWIWN
;
A
#
# COMPACT_ATOMS: atom_id res chain seq x y z
N MET A 1 24.57 46.93 16.06
CA MET A 1 23.97 45.89 16.91
C MET A 1 23.20 44.95 15.98
N VAL A 2 23.86 43.88 15.52
CA VAL A 2 23.27 42.90 14.60
C VAL A 2 22.58 41.85 15.45
N LEU A 3 21.25 41.82 15.41
CA LEU A 3 20.44 40.76 16.02
C LEU A 3 20.55 39.52 15.12
N LEU A 4 21.42 38.58 15.49
CA LEU A 4 21.42 37.23 14.96
C LEU A 4 20.21 36.50 15.56
N SER A 5 19.10 36.44 14.81
CA SER A 5 18.01 35.52 15.12
C SER A 5 18.50 34.09 14.91
N ALA A 6 18.87 33.41 15.99
CA ALA A 6 19.07 31.98 16.00
C ALA A 6 17.70 31.31 15.84
N CYS A 7 17.41 30.80 14.64
CA CYS A 7 16.33 29.84 14.44
C CYS A 7 16.64 28.61 15.31
N SER A 8 15.99 28.53 16.47
CA SER A 8 16.04 27.33 17.30
C SER A 8 15.20 26.27 16.60
N SER A 9 15.84 25.42 15.80
CA SER A 9 15.22 24.20 15.31
C SER A 9 14.93 23.32 16.52
N VAL A 10 13.65 23.14 16.86
CA VAL A 10 13.24 22.19 17.89
C VAL A 10 13.74 20.80 17.47
N ALA A 11 14.51 20.14 18.33
CA ALA A 11 14.98 18.78 18.07
C ALA A 11 13.79 17.83 17.88
N PRO A 12 13.89 16.82 17.00
CA PRO A 12 12.80 15.87 16.80
C PRO A 12 12.47 15.14 18.12
N PRO A 13 11.18 14.83 18.35
CA PRO A 13 10.76 14.09 19.53
C PRO A 13 11.49 12.74 19.57
N GLN A 14 11.94 12.34 20.76
CA GLN A 14 12.66 11.08 20.92
C GLN A 14 11.67 9.90 20.99
N PRO A 15 11.99 8.73 20.41
CA PRO A 15 11.14 7.55 20.52
C PRO A 15 10.94 7.11 21.98
N ASN A 16 9.72 6.68 22.31
CA ASN A 16 9.44 6.04 23.60
C ASN A 16 9.93 4.58 23.56
N PRO A 17 10.89 4.18 24.42
CA PRO A 17 11.41 2.80 24.44
C PRO A 17 10.38 1.75 24.86
N GLU A 18 9.24 2.15 25.43
CA GLU A 18 8.14 1.24 25.79
C GLU A 18 7.25 0.88 24.59
N ILE A 19 7.39 1.56 23.46
CA ILE A 19 6.61 1.31 22.24
C ILE A 19 7.47 0.50 21.27
N GLU A 20 6.92 -0.60 20.75
CA GLU A 20 7.60 -1.40 19.74
C GLU A 20 7.95 -0.56 18.50
N PRO A 21 9.11 -0.81 17.87
CA PRO A 21 9.50 -0.10 16.67
C PRO A 21 8.53 -0.38 15.51
N ILE A 22 8.37 0.58 14.62
CA ILE A 22 7.55 0.42 13.42
C ILE A 22 8.31 -0.33 12.33
N ARG A 23 7.56 -1.02 11.48
CA ARG A 23 8.02 -1.53 10.19
C ARG A 23 7.04 -1.11 9.10
N PHE A 24 7.54 -0.55 8.01
CA PHE A 24 6.73 -0.12 6.88
C PHE A 24 6.32 -1.32 6.03
N LEU A 25 5.02 -1.45 5.85
CA LEU A 25 4.38 -2.39 4.94
C LEU A 25 4.06 -1.66 3.63
N LEU A 26 4.91 -1.85 2.61
CA LEU A 26 4.71 -1.25 1.31
C LEU A 26 3.60 -1.98 0.55
N SER A 27 2.67 -1.22 -0.01
CA SER A 27 1.63 -1.73 -0.88
C SER A 27 1.45 -0.87 -2.13
N PHE A 28 1.05 -1.51 -3.23
CA PHE A 28 0.89 -0.88 -4.54
C PHE A 28 -0.47 -1.25 -5.15
N ASP A 29 -1.22 -0.25 -5.61
CA ASP A 29 -2.53 -0.43 -6.22
C ASP A 29 -2.47 -0.26 -7.76
N ASP A 30 -3.49 -0.81 -8.42
CA ASP A 30 -3.84 -0.69 -9.84
C ASP A 30 -3.03 -1.51 -10.85
N GLY A 31 -1.80 -1.91 -10.52
CA GLY A 31 -0.94 -2.62 -11.45
C GLY A 31 -1.29 -4.10 -11.72
N PRO A 32 -0.39 -4.81 -12.41
CA PRO A 32 0.87 -4.31 -12.99
C PRO A 32 0.63 -3.51 -14.28
N SER A 33 1.57 -2.65 -14.70
CA SER A 33 1.45 -1.89 -15.95
C SER A 33 1.60 -2.76 -17.20
N ALA A 34 0.68 -2.62 -18.18
CA ALA A 34 0.80 -3.25 -19.49
C ALA A 34 1.81 -2.58 -20.45
N SER A 35 2.51 -1.51 -20.03
CA SER A 35 3.46 -0.80 -20.89
C SER A 35 4.59 -1.72 -21.37
N THR A 36 4.81 -1.79 -22.68
CA THR A 36 5.92 -2.56 -23.28
C THR A 36 7.21 -1.76 -23.40
N SER A 37 7.16 -0.46 -23.11
CA SER A 37 8.34 0.41 -23.01
C SER A 37 8.68 0.64 -21.53
N SER A 38 9.29 1.77 -21.16
CA SER A 38 9.62 2.15 -19.78
C SER A 38 8.48 1.81 -18.79
N ASN A 39 8.58 0.63 -18.16
CA ASN A 39 7.47 0.03 -17.42
C ASN A 39 7.60 0.38 -15.93
N PRO A 40 6.65 1.13 -15.35
CA PRO A 40 6.76 1.61 -13.97
C PRO A 40 6.73 0.48 -12.95
N THR A 41 5.88 -0.54 -13.13
CA THR A 41 5.86 -1.71 -12.25
C THR A 41 7.21 -2.44 -12.28
N ALA A 42 7.79 -2.66 -13.46
CA ALA A 42 9.10 -3.32 -13.57
C ALA A 42 10.21 -2.53 -12.84
N GLN A 43 10.24 -1.20 -12.99
CA GLN A 43 11.20 -0.32 -12.30
C GLN A 43 11.03 -0.34 -10.78
N ILE A 44 9.79 -0.40 -10.30
CA ILE A 44 9.50 -0.55 -8.86
C ILE A 44 10.06 -1.88 -8.35
N LEU A 45 9.81 -2.99 -9.07
CA LEU A 45 10.37 -4.30 -8.71
C LEU A 45 11.90 -4.29 -8.65
N ASP A 46 12.56 -3.67 -9.64
CA ASP A 46 14.01 -3.51 -9.66
C ASP A 46 14.51 -2.73 -8.43
N THR A 47 13.81 -1.66 -8.05
CA THR A 47 14.17 -0.82 -6.88
C THR A 47 13.92 -1.55 -5.57
N LEU A 48 12.82 -2.29 -5.43
CA LEU A 48 12.53 -3.07 -4.22
C LEU A 48 13.58 -4.17 -4.02
N MET A 49 14.03 -4.80 -5.11
CA MET A 49 15.11 -5.78 -5.09
C MET A 49 16.45 -5.14 -4.69
N ASN A 50 16.78 -3.97 -5.24
CA ASN A 50 18.06 -3.31 -5.00
C ASN A 50 17.91 -1.79 -4.82
N ASN A 51 18.17 -1.33 -3.60
CA ASN A 51 18.24 0.09 -3.24
C ASN A 51 19.17 0.24 -2.01
N PRO A 52 19.69 1.46 -1.73
CA PRO A 52 20.61 1.67 -0.62
C PRO A 52 19.96 1.81 0.76
N VAL A 53 18.63 1.87 0.86
CA VAL A 53 17.93 1.99 2.15
C VAL A 53 17.78 0.61 2.80
N GLN A 54 17.20 -0.34 2.06
CA GLN A 54 17.15 -1.76 2.42
C GLN A 54 16.94 -2.57 1.14
N PRO A 55 17.86 -3.46 0.72
CA PRO A 55 17.64 -4.32 -0.43
C PRO A 55 16.62 -5.43 -0.13
N GLU A 56 16.17 -6.12 -1.19
CA GLU A 56 15.29 -7.30 -1.13
C GLU A 56 13.93 -7.08 -0.43
N ILE A 57 13.41 -5.85 -0.47
CA ILE A 57 12.11 -5.50 0.12
C ILE A 57 10.99 -6.32 -0.56
N LYS A 58 10.11 -6.90 0.27
CA LYS A 58 8.86 -7.53 -0.16
C LYS A 58 7.70 -6.58 0.09
N ALA A 59 6.88 -6.40 -0.94
CA ALA A 59 5.68 -5.57 -0.91
C ALA A 59 4.42 -6.40 -1.20
N LEU A 60 3.27 -5.76 -1.00
CA LEU A 60 1.94 -6.29 -1.33
C LEU A 60 1.36 -5.52 -2.52
N PHE A 61 1.13 -6.21 -3.63
CA PHE A 61 0.53 -5.61 -4.82
C PHE A 61 -0.95 -5.97 -4.90
N PHE A 62 -1.84 -4.98 -4.86
CA PHE A 62 -3.26 -5.14 -5.15
C PHE A 62 -3.48 -4.99 -6.65
N VAL A 63 -3.68 -6.12 -7.32
CA VAL A 63 -3.59 -6.18 -8.78
C VAL A 63 -4.94 -6.30 -9.48
N GLN A 64 -5.01 -5.72 -10.68
CA GLN A 64 -6.11 -5.90 -11.63
C GLN A 64 -5.81 -7.08 -12.54
N THR A 65 -6.45 -8.24 -12.34
CA THR A 65 -6.04 -9.48 -13.01
C THR A 65 -6.46 -9.55 -14.48
N ARG A 66 -7.53 -8.85 -14.88
CA ARG A 66 -8.11 -8.93 -16.23
C ARG A 66 -8.24 -7.60 -16.97
N ALA A 67 -7.81 -6.50 -16.36
CA ALA A 67 -7.84 -5.21 -17.04
C ALA A 67 -6.82 -5.19 -18.18
N ALA A 68 -7.22 -4.76 -19.38
CA ALA A 68 -6.36 -4.79 -20.58
C ALA A 68 -5.10 -3.91 -20.45
N ALA A 69 -5.18 -2.82 -19.68
CA ALA A 69 -4.05 -1.96 -19.36
C ALA A 69 -3.19 -2.48 -18.19
N ALA A 70 -3.54 -3.65 -17.64
CA ALA A 70 -2.84 -4.29 -16.54
C ALA A 70 -2.71 -5.82 -16.75
N GLY A 71 -3.11 -6.62 -15.75
CA GLY A 71 -2.98 -8.08 -15.76
C GLY A 71 -3.70 -8.79 -16.92
N GLY A 72 -4.67 -8.15 -17.58
CA GLY A 72 -5.32 -8.71 -18.78
C GLY A 72 -4.45 -8.71 -20.04
N SER A 73 -3.25 -8.14 -19.98
CA SER A 73 -2.28 -8.11 -21.10
C SER A 73 -1.18 -9.17 -20.93
N VAL A 74 -0.51 -9.53 -22.04
CA VAL A 74 0.67 -10.42 -22.02
C VAL A 74 1.77 -9.88 -21.09
N GLN A 75 2.05 -8.58 -21.17
CA GLN A 75 3.06 -7.92 -20.35
C GLN A 75 2.65 -7.90 -18.86
N GLY A 76 1.39 -7.61 -18.57
CA GLY A 76 0.86 -7.63 -17.21
C GLY A 76 0.94 -9.02 -16.58
N GLN A 77 0.56 -10.07 -17.31
CA GLN A 77 0.69 -11.46 -16.86
C GLN A 77 2.15 -11.83 -16.53
N ALA A 78 3.10 -11.44 -17.38
CA ALA A 78 4.53 -11.66 -17.10
C ALA A 78 4.99 -10.96 -15.81
N LEU A 79 4.46 -9.77 -15.53
CA LEU A 79 4.76 -9.03 -14.31
C LEU A 79 4.09 -9.60 -13.06
N LEU A 80 2.86 -10.12 -13.16
CA LEU A 80 2.22 -10.87 -12.06
C LEU A 80 3.07 -12.08 -11.65
N GLN A 81 3.54 -12.84 -12.63
CA GLN A 81 4.44 -13.98 -12.40
C GLN A 81 5.78 -13.54 -11.81
N ARG A 82 6.33 -12.41 -12.28
CA ARG A 82 7.56 -11.82 -11.72
C ARG A 82 7.38 -11.42 -10.26
N GLN A 83 6.28 -10.72 -9.92
CA GLN A 83 5.95 -10.32 -8.55
C GLN A 83 5.90 -11.53 -7.61
N GLN A 84 5.24 -12.60 -8.05
CA GLN A 84 5.17 -13.85 -7.30
C GLN A 84 6.55 -14.48 -7.12
N ARG A 85 7.34 -14.60 -8.20
CA ARG A 85 8.66 -15.25 -8.19
C ARG A 85 9.67 -14.49 -7.32
N GLU A 86 9.57 -13.17 -7.26
CA GLU A 86 10.43 -12.32 -6.42
C GLU A 86 9.97 -12.28 -4.94
N GLY A 87 8.90 -13.00 -4.62
CA GLY A 87 8.43 -13.22 -3.24
C GLY A 87 7.43 -12.17 -2.75
N HIS A 88 6.91 -11.30 -3.61
CA HIS A 88 5.89 -10.31 -3.24
C HIS A 88 4.52 -10.94 -3.07
N LEU A 89 3.69 -10.37 -2.20
CA LEU A 89 2.31 -10.80 -2.05
C LEU A 89 1.43 -10.19 -3.15
N LEU A 90 0.50 -10.99 -3.66
CA LEU A 90 -0.55 -10.54 -4.56
C LEU A 90 -1.88 -10.49 -3.79
N GLY A 91 -2.46 -9.30 -3.69
CA GLY A 91 -3.80 -9.04 -3.20
C GLY A 91 -4.77 -8.78 -4.36
N PHE A 92 -6.05 -9.00 -4.12
CA PHE A 92 -7.09 -8.77 -5.11
C PHE A 92 -7.45 -7.27 -5.16
N HIS A 93 -7.44 -6.68 -6.36
CA HIS A 93 -7.98 -5.34 -6.58
C HIS A 93 -9.29 -5.41 -7.38
N THR A 94 -9.26 -6.03 -8.56
CA THR A 94 -10.46 -6.37 -9.35
C THR A 94 -10.11 -7.36 -10.47
N ALA A 95 -11.08 -8.14 -10.96
CA ALA A 95 -10.98 -8.93 -12.19
C ALA A 95 -11.93 -8.44 -13.29
N THR A 96 -12.40 -7.19 -13.20
CA THR A 96 -13.15 -6.55 -14.28
C THR A 96 -12.23 -6.13 -15.44
N PRO A 97 -12.75 -5.84 -16.66
CA PRO A 97 -11.95 -5.35 -17.79
C PRO A 97 -11.23 -4.00 -17.57
N GLY A 98 -11.53 -3.31 -16.47
CA GLY A 98 -10.87 -2.06 -16.04
C GLY A 98 -11.04 -1.85 -14.53
N HIS A 99 -10.73 -0.64 -14.05
CA HIS A 99 -10.75 -0.27 -12.63
C HIS A 99 -12.16 0.06 -12.13
N ALA A 100 -13.05 -0.94 -12.15
CA ALA A 100 -14.47 -0.73 -11.82
C ALA A 100 -14.71 -0.59 -10.31
N ASN A 101 -15.55 0.37 -9.92
CA ASN A 101 -15.95 0.51 -8.52
C ASN A 101 -16.89 -0.64 -8.10
N HIS A 102 -16.44 -1.46 -7.15
CA HIS A 102 -17.20 -2.63 -6.69
C HIS A 102 -18.57 -2.29 -6.10
N ARG A 103 -18.75 -1.11 -5.48
CA ARG A 103 -20.06 -0.67 -4.97
C ARG A 103 -21.11 -0.51 -6.07
N PHE A 104 -20.68 -0.16 -7.28
CA PHE A 104 -21.57 0.06 -8.42
C PHE A 104 -21.77 -1.16 -9.32
N LEU A 105 -21.05 -2.26 -9.02
CA LEU A 105 -21.29 -3.54 -9.70
C LEU A 105 -22.60 -4.17 -9.20
N SER A 106 -23.36 -4.75 -10.12
CA SER A 106 -24.47 -5.64 -9.76
C SER A 106 -23.94 -6.83 -8.93
N PRO A 107 -24.79 -7.48 -8.11
CA PRO A 107 -24.36 -8.63 -7.31
C PRO A 107 -23.70 -9.73 -8.15
N ALA A 108 -24.27 -10.06 -9.32
CA ALA A 108 -23.70 -11.06 -10.23
C ALA A 108 -22.35 -10.63 -10.81
N ALA A 109 -22.17 -9.35 -11.18
CA ALA A 109 -20.91 -8.86 -11.71
C ALA A 109 -19.80 -8.82 -10.66
N LEU A 110 -20.13 -8.44 -9.41
CA LEU A 110 -19.19 -8.47 -8.30
C LEU A 110 -18.77 -9.91 -7.98
N GLU A 111 -19.74 -10.82 -7.87
CA GLU A 111 -19.48 -12.24 -7.61
C GLU A 111 -18.60 -12.87 -8.68
N GLN A 112 -18.87 -12.56 -9.96
CA GLN A 112 -18.03 -13.04 -11.06
C GLN A 112 -16.61 -12.48 -10.96
N SER A 113 -16.45 -11.17 -10.71
CA SER A 113 -15.13 -10.54 -10.52
C SER A 113 -14.34 -11.18 -9.36
N LEU A 114 -15.00 -11.52 -8.24
CA LEU A 114 -14.37 -12.16 -7.11
C LEU A 114 -13.91 -13.59 -7.43
N LYS A 115 -14.80 -14.41 -8.00
CA LYS A 115 -14.47 -15.79 -8.42
C LYS A 115 -13.30 -15.81 -9.40
N ASP A 116 -13.38 -14.96 -10.41
CA ASP A 116 -12.38 -14.83 -11.44
C ASP A 116 -11.04 -14.40 -10.86
N GLY A 117 -11.02 -13.33 -10.06
CA GLY A 117 -9.80 -12.82 -9.45
C GLY A 117 -9.14 -13.80 -8.49
N VAL A 118 -9.92 -14.50 -7.66
CA VAL A 118 -9.42 -15.54 -6.77
C VAL A 118 -8.82 -16.69 -7.59
N SER A 119 -9.50 -17.13 -8.65
CA SER A 119 -8.98 -18.17 -9.54
C SER A 119 -7.69 -17.75 -10.25
N ASP A 120 -7.67 -16.56 -10.85
CA ASP A 120 -6.51 -16.02 -11.57
C ASP A 120 -5.29 -15.93 -10.63
N LEU A 121 -5.46 -15.37 -9.43
CA LEU A 121 -4.37 -15.22 -8.45
C LEU A 121 -3.92 -16.57 -7.85
N THR A 122 -4.83 -17.52 -7.68
CA THR A 122 -4.48 -18.88 -7.28
C THR A 122 -3.64 -19.57 -8.35
N ALA A 123 -3.99 -19.43 -9.62
CA ALA A 123 -3.21 -20.00 -10.73
C ALA A 123 -1.79 -19.42 -10.79
N ILE A 124 -1.62 -18.14 -10.47
CA ILE A 124 -0.30 -17.48 -10.46
C ILE A 124 0.51 -17.86 -9.22
N SER A 125 -0.12 -17.87 -8.04
CA SER A 125 0.59 -17.98 -6.75
C SER A 125 0.61 -19.38 -6.16
N GLY A 126 -0.15 -20.33 -6.70
CA GLY A 126 -0.38 -21.66 -6.13
C GLY A 126 -1.29 -21.67 -4.89
N ILE A 127 -1.64 -20.50 -4.35
CA ILE A 127 -2.52 -20.33 -3.19
C ILE A 127 -3.50 -19.19 -3.43
N ALA A 128 -4.69 -19.31 -2.86
CA ALA A 128 -5.70 -18.26 -2.96
C ALA A 128 -5.25 -16.97 -2.28
N PRO A 129 -5.55 -15.80 -2.87
CA PRO A 129 -5.32 -14.51 -2.22
C PRO A 129 -6.15 -14.43 -0.94
N ARG A 130 -5.65 -13.68 0.05
CA ARG A 130 -6.31 -13.49 1.36
C ARG A 130 -6.67 -12.03 1.66
N LEU A 131 -6.25 -11.13 0.78
CA LEU A 131 -6.33 -9.69 0.97
C LEU A 131 -7.01 -9.06 -0.24
N VAL A 132 -7.87 -8.08 0.02
CA VAL A 132 -8.50 -7.24 -0.99
C VAL A 132 -8.31 -5.78 -0.61
N ARG A 133 -8.13 -4.95 -1.62
CA ARG A 133 -8.34 -3.51 -1.52
C ARG A 133 -9.25 -3.13 -2.66
N PRO A 134 -10.45 -2.58 -2.42
CA PRO A 134 -11.37 -2.25 -3.50
C PRO A 134 -10.87 -1.03 -4.30
N PRO A 135 -11.18 -0.94 -5.61
CA PRO A 135 -10.92 0.25 -6.40
C PRO A 135 -11.51 1.50 -5.74
N PHE A 136 -10.78 2.61 -5.81
CA PHE A 136 -11.11 3.88 -5.14
C PHE A 136 -11.23 3.79 -3.61
N TRP A 137 -10.72 2.71 -3.01
CA TRP A 137 -10.89 2.35 -1.60
C TRP A 137 -12.36 2.35 -1.16
N ASN A 138 -13.27 2.15 -2.12
CA ASN A 138 -14.70 2.33 -1.91
C ASN A 138 -15.37 0.98 -1.71
N TYR A 139 -16.01 0.82 -0.55
CA TYR A 139 -16.78 -0.38 -0.19
C TYR A 139 -17.95 0.01 0.70
N ASP A 140 -18.90 -0.90 0.79
CA ASP A 140 -20.04 -0.90 1.70
C ASP A 140 -20.18 -2.29 2.35
N GLU A 141 -21.14 -2.45 3.25
CA GLU A 141 -21.41 -3.71 3.94
C GLU A 141 -21.61 -4.88 2.96
N ARG A 142 -22.37 -4.67 1.88
CA ARG A 142 -22.60 -5.67 0.82
C ARG A 142 -21.29 -6.15 0.18
N THR A 143 -20.44 -5.21 -0.25
CA THR A 143 -19.15 -5.58 -0.85
C THR A 143 -18.21 -6.21 0.17
N PHE A 144 -18.21 -5.75 1.42
CA PHE A 144 -17.40 -6.31 2.50
C PHE A 144 -17.79 -7.77 2.80
N GLU A 145 -19.08 -8.05 2.92
CA GLU A 145 -19.60 -9.42 3.10
C GLU A 145 -19.23 -10.31 1.92
N ALA A 146 -19.34 -9.81 0.69
CA ALA A 146 -18.92 -10.54 -0.49
C ALA A 146 -17.42 -10.88 -0.44
N TYR A 147 -16.55 -9.95 -0.03
CA TYR A 147 -15.12 -10.24 0.14
C TYR A 147 -14.88 -11.35 1.16
N GLN A 148 -15.55 -11.28 2.31
CA GLN A 148 -15.39 -12.25 3.39
C GLN A 148 -15.87 -13.65 2.97
N ALA A 149 -16.96 -13.74 2.19
CA ALA A 149 -17.46 -15.01 1.64
C ALA A 149 -16.45 -15.69 0.70
N HIS A 150 -15.55 -14.93 0.07
CA HIS A 150 -14.45 -15.42 -0.75
C HIS A 150 -13.12 -15.55 0.01
N GLY A 151 -13.14 -15.44 1.34
CA GLY A 151 -11.95 -15.57 2.19
C GLY A 151 -10.98 -14.38 2.11
N LEU A 152 -11.43 -13.25 1.55
CA LEU A 152 -10.63 -12.03 1.39
C LEU A 152 -10.89 -11.08 2.56
N ARG A 153 -9.80 -10.55 3.14
CA ARG A 153 -9.87 -9.51 4.17
C ARG A 153 -9.47 -8.15 3.60
N LEU A 154 -10.27 -7.13 3.90
CA LEU A 154 -10.08 -5.80 3.38
C LEU A 154 -8.94 -5.08 4.11
N LEU A 155 -7.92 -4.63 3.38
CA LEU A 155 -6.80 -3.86 3.92
C LEU A 155 -6.78 -2.44 3.34
N LEU A 156 -6.88 -1.44 4.20
CA LEU A 156 -6.74 -0.02 3.83
C LEU A 156 -5.29 0.45 4.05
N THR A 157 -5.08 1.74 4.27
CA THR A 157 -3.76 2.34 4.39
C THR A 157 -3.69 3.30 5.57
N ASP A 158 -2.50 3.39 6.18
CA ASP A 158 -2.20 4.42 7.18
C ASP A 158 -1.64 5.66 6.49
N LEU A 159 -0.82 5.47 5.46
CA LEU A 159 -0.21 6.52 4.64
C LEU A 159 -0.50 6.31 3.15
N SER A 160 -0.83 7.38 2.44
CA SER A 160 -0.97 7.40 0.99
C SER A 160 -0.01 8.42 0.39
N ALA A 161 0.75 8.01 -0.63
CA ALA A 161 1.56 8.92 -1.43
C ALA A 161 0.72 9.90 -2.29
N ASN A 162 -0.59 9.66 -2.41
CA ASN A 162 -1.52 10.42 -3.26
C ASN A 162 -1.05 10.49 -4.72
N ASP A 163 -0.53 9.37 -5.21
CA ASP A 163 0.16 9.21 -6.49
C ASP A 163 -0.67 8.46 -7.54
N GLY A 164 -1.95 8.18 -7.29
CA GLY A 164 -2.87 7.55 -8.26
C GLY A 164 -3.21 8.41 -9.49
N LYS A 165 -2.54 9.55 -9.69
CA LYS A 165 -2.74 10.44 -10.84
C LYS A 165 -1.79 10.04 -11.97
N THR A 166 -2.32 9.37 -12.99
CA THR A 166 -1.54 8.90 -14.15
C THR A 166 -1.52 9.87 -15.33
N TRP A 167 -2.37 10.90 -15.33
CA TRP A 167 -2.46 11.94 -16.37
C TRP A 167 -2.21 13.35 -15.81
N GLY A 168 -1.44 14.18 -16.54
CA GLY A 168 -1.07 15.53 -16.11
C GLY A 168 0.16 15.59 -15.19
N ILE A 169 0.09 16.38 -14.12
CA ILE A 169 1.16 16.47 -13.11
C ILE A 169 1.10 15.23 -12.20
N ASN A 170 1.96 14.25 -12.46
CA ASN A 170 2.04 12.97 -11.75
C ASN A 170 3.01 12.96 -10.54
N GLY A 171 3.66 14.10 -10.26
CA GLY A 171 4.55 14.30 -9.10
C GLY A 171 4.03 15.40 -8.16
N SER A 172 4.41 15.34 -6.88
CA SER A 172 4.02 16.33 -5.87
C SER A 172 5.23 16.96 -5.19
N LEU A 173 5.29 18.29 -5.08
CA LEU A 173 6.30 18.97 -4.25
C LEU A 173 6.04 18.81 -2.74
N ARG A 174 4.88 18.26 -2.36
CA ARG A 174 4.43 18.06 -0.98
C ARG A 174 4.52 16.59 -0.53
N ARG A 175 5.22 15.72 -1.25
CA ARG A 175 5.35 14.28 -0.90
C ARG A 175 5.77 14.07 0.55
N ARG A 176 6.88 14.70 0.95
CA ARG A 176 7.43 14.57 2.29
C ARG A 176 6.45 15.09 3.34
N SER A 177 5.93 16.31 3.21
CA SER A 177 5.00 16.86 4.19
C SER A 177 3.70 16.06 4.28
N ASN A 178 3.17 15.57 3.14
CA ASN A 178 1.99 14.72 3.10
C ASN A 178 2.20 13.38 3.84
N LEU A 179 3.33 12.71 3.62
CA LEU A 179 3.66 11.46 4.32
C LEU A 179 3.94 11.71 5.81
N ARG A 180 4.64 12.80 6.15
CA ARG A 180 4.87 13.23 7.53
C ARG A 180 3.57 13.48 8.28
N ASP A 181 2.64 14.23 7.70
CA ASP A 181 1.36 14.56 8.34
C ASP A 181 0.51 13.32 8.58
N GLN A 182 0.52 12.36 7.65
CA GLN A 182 -0.18 11.08 7.82
C GLN A 182 0.51 10.21 8.87
N LEU A 183 1.84 10.12 8.85
CA LEU A 183 2.60 9.37 9.86
C LEU A 183 2.46 9.97 11.25
N ALA A 184 2.39 11.29 11.39
CA ALA A 184 2.15 11.95 12.67
C ALA A 184 0.79 11.56 13.28
N ARG A 185 -0.25 11.38 12.45
CA ARG A 185 -1.55 10.86 12.91
C ARG A 185 -1.46 9.38 13.30
N ALA A 186 -0.73 8.58 12.51
CA ALA A 186 -0.46 7.18 12.86
C ALA A 186 0.33 7.08 14.18
N ALA A 187 1.31 7.94 14.41
CA ALA A 187 2.08 8.02 15.65
C ALA A 187 1.20 8.28 16.87
N GLN A 188 0.21 9.17 16.75
CA GLN A 188 -0.78 9.39 17.81
C GLN A 188 -1.57 8.12 18.14
N GLN A 189 -1.96 7.33 17.12
CA GLN A 189 -2.66 6.07 17.32
C GLN A 189 -1.76 4.99 17.92
N ILE A 190 -0.49 4.94 17.51
CA ILE A 190 0.53 4.05 18.06
C ILE A 190 0.75 4.35 19.55
N ASN A 191 0.91 5.63 19.92
CA ASN A 191 1.15 6.05 21.30
C ASN A 191 0.03 5.70 22.27
N VAL A 192 -1.20 5.51 21.77
CA VAL A 192 -2.35 5.07 22.58
C VAL A 192 -2.64 3.56 22.44
N GLY A 193 -1.73 2.80 21.82
CA GLY A 193 -1.84 1.34 21.66
C GLY A 193 -2.92 0.88 20.67
N ALA A 194 -3.37 1.76 19.77
CA ALA A 194 -4.47 1.43 18.84
C ALA A 194 -4.01 0.60 17.62
N LEU A 195 -2.72 0.60 17.28
CA LEU A 195 -2.17 -0.25 16.23
C LEU A 195 -1.53 -1.50 16.86
N PRO A 196 -1.87 -2.71 16.39
CA PRO A 196 -1.36 -3.94 16.98
C PRO A 196 0.09 -4.19 16.55
N ALA A 197 0.95 -4.58 17.51
CA ALA A 197 2.24 -5.18 17.20
C ALA A 197 2.08 -6.61 16.66
N VAL A 198 2.98 -7.01 15.76
CA VAL A 198 3.10 -8.34 15.15
C VAL A 198 4.58 -8.68 15.07
N ASP A 199 4.98 -9.83 15.60
CA ASP A 199 6.37 -10.30 15.56
C ASP A 199 7.37 -9.25 16.13
N GLY A 200 6.96 -8.50 17.16
CA GLY A 200 7.78 -7.49 17.84
C GLY A 200 7.87 -6.12 17.15
N VAL A 201 7.10 -5.88 16.09
CA VAL A 201 7.05 -4.59 15.37
C VAL A 201 5.62 -4.13 15.13
N ILE A 202 5.41 -2.82 14.95
CA ILE A 202 4.11 -2.27 14.54
C ILE A 202 4.09 -2.07 13.02
N PRO A 203 3.27 -2.82 12.26
CA PRO A 203 3.15 -2.62 10.82
C PRO A 203 2.38 -1.33 10.48
N VAL A 204 3.06 -0.43 9.77
CA VAL A 204 2.48 0.80 9.21
C VAL A 204 2.27 0.61 7.71
N VAL A 205 1.01 0.63 7.26
CA VAL A 205 0.68 0.37 5.85
C VAL A 205 0.83 1.64 5.02
N VAL A 206 1.66 1.57 3.98
CA VAL A 206 1.93 2.66 3.04
C VAL A 206 1.48 2.26 1.65
N THR A 207 0.67 3.09 1.01
CA THR A 207 0.12 2.82 -0.33
C THR A 207 0.69 3.76 -1.37
N PHE A 208 1.11 3.16 -2.47
CA PHE A 208 1.57 3.76 -3.72
C PHE A 208 0.76 3.19 -4.90
N HIS A 209 0.96 3.71 -6.10
CA HIS A 209 0.36 3.14 -7.32
C HIS A 209 1.48 2.79 -8.31
N ASP A 210 1.64 1.51 -8.64
CA ASP A 210 2.72 1.03 -9.50
C ASP A 210 2.49 1.29 -10.99
N LEU A 211 1.34 1.87 -11.34
CA LEU A 211 1.11 2.46 -12.66
C LEU A 211 1.71 3.86 -12.82
N ASN A 212 2.14 4.54 -11.74
CA ASN A 212 2.66 5.90 -11.84
C ASN A 212 4.17 5.91 -12.18
N PRO A 213 4.58 6.42 -13.36
CA PRO A 213 5.99 6.51 -13.74
C PRO A 213 6.82 7.45 -12.86
N TYR A 214 6.19 8.45 -12.25
CA TYR A 214 6.85 9.31 -11.27
C TYR A 214 7.21 8.51 -10.02
N THR A 215 6.25 7.76 -9.47
CA THR A 215 6.51 6.89 -8.32
C THR A 215 7.63 5.91 -8.60
N ALA A 216 7.61 5.26 -9.77
CA ALA A 216 8.66 4.34 -10.17
C ALA A 216 10.06 4.99 -10.19
N ARG A 217 10.21 6.17 -10.83
CA ARG A 217 11.51 6.87 -10.88
C ARG A 217 12.00 7.38 -9.53
N HIS A 218 11.08 7.63 -8.60
CA HIS A 218 11.38 8.22 -7.29
C HIS A 218 11.20 7.22 -6.15
N MET A 219 11.10 5.92 -6.42
CA MET A 219 10.79 4.92 -5.39
C MET A 219 11.87 4.89 -4.30
N GLN A 220 13.15 4.97 -4.67
CA GLN A 220 14.25 5.10 -3.69
C GLN A 220 14.12 6.35 -2.82
N GLU A 221 13.73 7.49 -3.40
CA GLU A 221 13.51 8.74 -2.66
C GLU A 221 12.35 8.58 -1.67
N TYR A 222 11.27 7.89 -2.06
CA TYR A 222 10.16 7.59 -1.15
C TYR A 222 10.57 6.69 0.02
N LEU A 223 11.41 5.69 -0.20
CA LEU A 223 11.94 4.85 0.90
C LEU A 223 12.71 5.71 1.90
N GLN A 224 13.58 6.60 1.42
CA GLN A 224 14.32 7.53 2.29
C GLN A 224 13.39 8.51 3.01
N ILE A 225 12.40 9.08 2.31
CA ILE A 225 11.41 9.96 2.91
C ILE A 225 10.69 9.27 4.07
N LEU A 226 10.31 7.99 3.94
CA LEU A 226 9.64 7.25 5.01
C LEU A 226 10.52 7.14 6.27
N MET A 227 11.82 6.90 6.11
CA MET A 227 12.78 6.89 7.22
C MET A 227 12.89 8.27 7.88
N ASP A 228 13.10 9.31 7.07
CA ASP A 228 13.24 10.68 7.56
C ASP A 228 11.97 11.13 8.32
N VAL A 229 10.79 10.81 7.78
CA VAL A 229 9.54 11.25 8.42
C VAL A 229 9.21 10.45 9.68
N ALA A 230 9.69 9.21 9.83
CA ALA A 230 9.56 8.45 11.07
C ALA A 230 10.37 9.10 12.20
N GLU A 231 11.61 9.50 11.90
CA GLU A 231 12.45 10.26 12.82
C GLU A 231 11.81 11.60 13.18
N ASP A 232 11.33 12.36 12.19
CA ASP A 232 10.67 13.66 12.38
C ASP A 232 9.47 13.61 13.35
N VAL A 233 8.75 12.48 13.40
CA VAL A 233 7.57 12.31 14.26
C VAL A 233 7.86 11.48 15.51
N GLY A 234 9.13 11.12 15.75
CA GLY A 234 9.57 10.44 16.96
C GLY A 234 9.17 8.97 17.05
N LEU A 235 9.02 8.29 15.91
CA LEU A 235 8.82 6.84 15.88
C LEU A 235 10.16 6.14 15.66
N ALA A 236 10.48 5.14 16.49
CA ALA A 236 11.58 4.24 16.22
C ALA A 236 11.23 3.31 15.06
N THR A 237 12.12 3.18 14.08
CA THR A 237 12.02 2.14 13.05
C THR A 237 12.79 0.90 13.47
N ASP A 238 12.29 -0.28 13.10
CA ASP A 238 13.01 -1.52 13.33
C ASP A 238 14.34 -1.57 12.54
N LYS A 239 15.28 -2.43 12.94
CA LYS A 239 16.56 -2.63 12.22
C LYS A 239 16.35 -2.99 10.76
N GLN A 240 15.25 -3.67 10.45
CA GLN A 240 14.75 -3.85 9.10
C GLN A 240 13.47 -3.01 8.97
N PRO A 241 13.57 -1.75 8.53
CA PRO A 241 12.42 -0.85 8.46
C PRO A 241 11.37 -1.27 7.44
N PHE A 242 11.69 -2.17 6.50
CA PHE A 242 10.75 -2.75 5.55
C PHE A 242 10.74 -4.29 5.67
N TYR A 243 9.68 -4.93 5.19
CA TYR A 243 9.61 -6.39 5.16
C TYR A 243 10.51 -6.96 4.05
N ASP A 244 11.26 -8.02 4.34
CA ASP A 244 12.07 -8.81 3.38
C ASP A 244 11.56 -10.27 3.28
N ASN A 245 10.65 -10.66 4.17
CA ASN A 245 10.06 -11.99 4.25
C ASN A 245 8.55 -11.95 3.92
N ARG A 246 8.15 -12.78 2.93
CA ARG A 246 6.77 -12.88 2.43
C ARG A 246 5.75 -13.25 3.52
N ASP A 247 6.08 -14.20 4.38
CA ASP A 247 5.14 -14.73 5.37
C ASP A 247 4.95 -13.74 6.53
N ALA A 248 6.03 -13.09 6.97
CA ALA A 248 5.97 -12.00 7.95
C ALA A 248 5.13 -10.83 7.41
N LEU A 249 5.35 -10.44 6.14
CA LEU A 249 4.53 -9.44 5.46
C LEU A 249 3.05 -9.85 5.44
N GLN A 250 2.74 -11.12 5.16
CA GLN A 250 1.37 -11.60 5.09
C GLN A 250 0.69 -11.56 6.47
N ARG A 251 1.38 -12.02 7.53
CA ARG A 251 0.85 -11.96 8.91
C ARG A 251 0.57 -10.52 9.33
N ALA A 252 1.50 -9.60 9.05
CA ALA A 252 1.34 -8.18 9.32
C ALA A 252 0.14 -7.58 8.60
N ALA A 253 0.04 -7.77 7.28
CA ALA A 253 -1.08 -7.29 6.47
C ALA A 253 -2.42 -7.81 6.97
N LEU A 254 -2.49 -9.10 7.30
CA LEU A 254 -3.68 -9.76 7.79
C LEU A 254 -4.10 -9.30 9.19
N ARG A 255 -3.15 -8.92 10.05
CA ARG A 255 -3.45 -8.33 11.36
C ARG A 255 -3.97 -6.91 11.24
N ARG A 256 -3.54 -6.17 10.21
CA ARG A 256 -3.98 -4.80 9.91
C ARG A 256 -5.26 -4.75 9.09
N ALA A 257 -5.70 -5.86 8.50
CA ALA A 257 -6.96 -5.93 7.76
C ALA A 257 -8.17 -5.68 8.68
N LEU A 258 -9.20 -5.03 8.13
CA LEU A 258 -10.40 -4.66 8.87
C LEU A 258 -11.17 -5.90 9.32
N GLY A 259 -11.69 -5.84 10.55
CA GLY A 259 -12.57 -6.87 11.11
C GLY A 259 -14.05 -6.54 11.00
N ASP A 260 -14.40 -5.30 10.69
CA ASP A 260 -15.76 -4.76 10.72
C ASP A 260 -15.94 -3.74 9.57
N PRO A 261 -17.00 -3.86 8.74
CA PRO A 261 -17.27 -2.92 7.65
C PRO A 261 -17.47 -1.46 8.11
N GLN A 262 -17.89 -1.22 9.35
CA GLN A 262 -18.12 0.13 9.90
C GLN A 262 -16.82 0.87 10.24
N GLN A 263 -15.66 0.22 10.17
CA GLN A 263 -14.35 0.85 10.34
C GLN A 263 -14.02 1.87 9.22
N TYR A 264 -14.89 2.02 8.22
CA TYR A 264 -14.86 3.02 7.13
C TYR A 264 -14.57 4.46 7.59
N ALA A 265 -15.07 4.88 8.76
CA ALA A 265 -15.07 6.30 9.19
C ALA A 265 -13.69 6.94 9.49
N ARG A 266 -12.58 6.24 9.23
CA ARG A 266 -11.23 6.66 9.66
C ARG A 266 -10.19 6.76 8.54
N LEU A 267 -10.59 6.73 7.27
CA LEU A 267 -9.63 6.96 6.18
C LEU A 267 -9.02 8.37 6.28
N PRO A 268 -7.71 8.55 6.03
CA PRO A 268 -7.09 9.87 6.02
C PRO A 268 -7.56 10.73 4.85
N GLY A 269 -7.88 12.01 5.11
CA GLY A 269 -8.02 13.05 4.08
C GLY A 269 -9.37 13.13 3.36
N LEU A 270 -9.34 13.67 2.13
CA LEU A 270 -10.52 14.00 1.30
C LEU A 270 -11.37 12.78 0.87
N TRP A 271 -10.87 11.55 1.04
CA TRP A 271 -11.58 10.34 0.62
C TRP A 271 -12.88 10.10 1.37
N ASN A 272 -12.97 10.51 2.65
CA ASN A 272 -14.22 10.47 3.41
C ASN A 272 -15.30 11.40 2.84
N TRP A 273 -14.94 12.43 2.07
CA TRP A 273 -15.87 13.45 1.58
C TRP A 273 -16.43 13.14 0.18
N ILE A 274 -15.68 12.41 -0.65
CA ILE A 274 -16.05 12.19 -2.07
C ILE A 274 -17.18 11.13 -2.22
N TRP A 275 -17.39 10.28 -1.22
CA TRP A 275 -18.26 9.10 -1.35
C TRP A 275 -19.35 8.97 -0.27
N ASN A 276 -19.57 10.05 0.50
CA ASN A 276 -20.76 10.23 1.34
C ASN A 276 -21.93 10.73 0.48
#